data_AF-A0A7Y1BM60-F1
#
_entry.id   AF-A0A7Y1BM60-F1
#
_cell.length_a   1.000
_cell.length_b   1.000
_cell.length_c   1.000
_cell.angle_alpha   90.00
_cell.angle_beta   90.00
_cell.angle_gamma   90.00
#
_symmetry.space_group_name_H-M   'P 1'
#
loop_
_entity.id
_entity.type
_entity.pdbx_description
1 polymer ?
#
loop_
_entity_poly.entity_id
_entity_poly.type
_entity_poly.pdbx_seq_one_letter_code
_entity_poly.pdbx_strand_id
1 'polypeptide(L)'
;MKSKSAILALCIFTSTEAFAQAYEVPPSDSSLGSAPVISDAAMEQCVKLYNETKWFADSVSSSSVNSYDQASVDAHNAKVQKHSEMVNSFNMNCAGKQSRSAYEAAQKLNQGAAQ
;
A
#
# COMPACT_ATOMS: atom_id res chain seq x y z
N MET A 1 60.09 -0.66 14.36
CA MET A 1 59.23 -0.77 13.15
C MET A 1 57.80 -0.40 13.56
N LYS A 2 57.22 0.65 12.98
CA LYS A 2 55.87 1.15 13.31
C LYS A 2 54.86 0.48 12.37
N SER A 3 54.09 -0.51 12.83
CA SER A 3 52.98 -1.06 12.04
C SER A 3 51.73 -0.22 12.28
N LYS A 4 51.35 0.58 11.28
CA LYS A 4 50.07 1.30 11.28
C LYS A 4 48.98 0.28 10.94
N SER A 5 48.17 -0.11 11.93
CA SER A 5 46.96 -0.89 11.68
C SER A 5 45.92 0.02 11.00
N ALA A 6 45.64 -0.25 9.73
CA ALA A 6 44.52 0.32 9.03
C ALA A 6 43.32 -0.63 9.19
N ILE A 7 42.33 -0.23 9.98
CA ILE A 7 41.06 -0.94 10.09
C ILE A 7 40.19 -0.48 8.93
N LEU A 8 39.97 -1.36 7.95
CA LEU A 8 39.10 -1.13 6.81
C LEU A 8 37.65 -1.37 7.27
N ALA A 9 36.89 -0.29 7.51
CA ALA A 9 35.47 -0.39 7.83
C ALA A 9 34.68 -0.75 6.56
N LEU A 10 34.19 -1.98 6.49
CA LEU A 10 33.33 -2.46 5.42
C LEU A 10 31.90 -1.96 5.65
N CYS A 11 31.54 -0.84 5.02
CA CYS A 11 30.15 -0.36 5.00
C CYS A 11 29.32 -1.30 4.12
N ILE A 12 28.53 -2.18 4.75
CA ILE A 12 27.52 -2.98 4.07
C ILE A 12 26.37 -2.03 3.76
N PHE A 13 26.30 -1.54 2.51
CA PHE A 13 25.11 -0.89 1.99
C PHE A 13 24.04 -1.96 1.83
N THR A 14 23.14 -2.07 2.81
CA THR A 14 21.91 -2.83 2.62
C THR A 14 21.06 -2.06 1.63
N SER A 15 21.06 -2.48 0.37
CA SER A 15 20.10 -2.02 -0.62
C SER A 15 18.70 -2.36 -0.11
N THR A 16 17.94 -1.34 0.28
CA THR A 16 16.49 -1.51 0.47
C THR A 16 15.93 -1.78 -0.92
N GLU A 17 15.62 -3.04 -1.19
CA GLU A 17 14.81 -3.44 -2.34
C GLU A 17 13.50 -2.65 -2.26
N ALA A 18 13.41 -1.55 -3.00
CA ALA A 18 12.16 -0.86 -3.21
C ALA A 18 11.34 -1.76 -4.13
N PHE A 19 10.53 -2.64 -3.55
CA PHE A 19 9.51 -3.34 -4.31
C PHE A 19 8.67 -2.26 -5.00
N ALA A 20 8.78 -2.18 -6.33
CA ALA A 20 8.01 -1.25 -7.14
C ALA A 20 6.54 -1.69 -7.07
N GLN A 21 5.84 -1.15 -6.09
CA GLN A 21 4.41 -1.34 -5.89
C GLN A 21 3.67 -0.65 -7.04
N ALA A 22 2.97 -1.46 -7.86
CA ALA A 22 2.22 -0.98 -9.01
C ALA A 22 0.73 -0.83 -8.67
N TYR A 23 0.15 0.31 -9.01
CA TYR A 23 -1.27 0.56 -8.86
C TYR A 23 -2.08 -0.30 -9.83
N GLU A 24 -3.00 -1.08 -9.27
CA GLU A 24 -3.99 -1.88 -9.97
C GLU A 24 -5.37 -1.20 -9.94
N VAL A 25 -6.20 -1.50 -10.94
CA VAL A 25 -7.59 -1.02 -10.98
C VAL A 25 -8.39 -1.76 -9.90
N PRO A 26 -9.13 -1.05 -9.02
CA PRO A 26 -9.95 -1.70 -8.00
C PRO A 26 -11.06 -2.56 -8.63
N PRO A 27 -11.51 -3.62 -7.95
CA PRO A 27 -12.66 -4.40 -8.40
C PRO A 27 -13.88 -3.50 -8.59
N SER A 28 -14.55 -3.63 -9.74
CA SER A 28 -15.82 -2.96 -10.01
C SER A 28 -16.91 -4.02 -10.14
N ASP A 29 -18.10 -3.71 -9.63
CA ASP A 29 -19.24 -4.61 -9.76
C ASP A 29 -19.98 -4.26 -11.06
N SER A 30 -19.74 -5.06 -12.10
CA SER A 30 -20.43 -4.95 -13.39
C SER A 30 -21.75 -5.72 -13.42
N SER A 31 -22.08 -6.47 -12.36
CA SER A 31 -23.28 -7.31 -12.28
C SER A 31 -24.56 -6.51 -12.01
N LEU A 32 -24.42 -5.31 -11.44
CA LEU A 32 -25.53 -4.39 -11.18
C LEU A 32 -25.61 -3.40 -12.35
N GLY A 33 -26.65 -3.54 -13.19
CA GLY A 33 -26.88 -2.70 -14.39
C GLY A 33 -27.06 -1.19 -14.13
N SER A 34 -26.85 -0.72 -12.90
CA SER A 34 -26.99 0.67 -12.46
C SER A 34 -26.03 1.01 -11.30
N ALA A 35 -24.83 0.42 -11.29
CA ALA A 35 -23.77 0.81 -10.36
C ALA A 35 -23.53 2.34 -10.41
N PRO A 36 -23.46 3.03 -9.25
CA PRO A 36 -23.24 4.47 -9.22
C PRO A 36 -21.95 4.87 -9.95
N VAL A 37 -22.05 5.81 -10.88
CA VAL A 37 -20.89 6.36 -11.58
C VAL A 37 -20.31 7.53 -10.78
N ILE A 38 -18.99 7.54 -10.57
CA ILE A 38 -18.26 8.62 -9.90
C ILE A 38 -17.38 9.40 -10.88
N SER A 39 -16.92 10.58 -10.45
CA SER A 39 -16.00 11.40 -11.22
C SER A 39 -14.63 10.73 -11.37
N ASP A 40 -13.87 11.13 -12.38
CA ASP A 40 -12.51 10.62 -12.61
C ASP A 40 -11.57 10.92 -11.44
N ALA A 41 -11.69 12.12 -10.86
CA ALA A 41 -10.91 12.49 -9.68
C ALA A 41 -11.25 11.58 -8.48
N ALA A 42 -12.53 11.25 -8.26
CA ALA A 42 -12.92 10.32 -7.21
C ALA A 42 -12.40 8.90 -7.51
N MET A 43 -12.43 8.47 -8.77
CA MET A 43 -11.89 7.17 -9.15
C MET A 43 -10.36 7.09 -8.97
N GLU A 44 -9.61 8.15 -9.28
CA GLU A 44 -8.16 8.19 -9.00
C GLU A 44 -7.87 8.01 -7.50
N GLN A 45 -8.68 8.61 -6.63
CA GLN A 45 -8.57 8.40 -5.18
C GLN A 45 -8.95 6.97 -4.78
N CYS A 46 -9.95 6.38 -5.42
CA CYS A 46 -10.31 4.98 -5.18
C CYS A 46 -9.21 4.00 -5.59
N VAL A 47 -8.53 4.25 -6.71
CA VAL A 47 -7.36 3.48 -7.15
C VAL A 47 -6.25 3.60 -6.10
N LYS A 48 -5.94 4.81 -5.61
CA LYS A 48 -4.94 5.00 -4.55
C LYS A 48 -5.29 4.22 -3.30
N LEU A 49 -6.49 4.46 -2.76
CA LEU A 49 -6.94 3.86 -1.51
C LEU A 49 -6.94 2.33 -1.59
N TYR A 50 -7.41 1.75 -2.70
CA TYR A 50 -7.39 0.30 -2.90
C TYR A 50 -5.97 -0.27 -2.78
N ASN A 51 -5.03 0.30 -3.53
CA ASN A 51 -3.65 -0.19 -3.58
C ASN A 51 -2.91 0.06 -2.28
N GLU A 52 -3.03 1.24 -1.69
CA GLU A 52 -2.44 1.55 -0.38
C GLU A 52 -2.99 0.62 0.71
N THR A 53 -4.28 0.29 0.67
CA THR A 53 -4.88 -0.68 1.61
C THR A 53 -4.29 -2.07 1.41
N LYS A 54 -4.16 -2.53 0.16
CA LYS A 54 -3.54 -3.82 -0.19
C LYS A 54 -2.10 -3.90 0.29
N TRP A 55 -1.27 -2.91 -0.04
CA TRP A 55 0.13 -2.85 0.36
C TRP A 55 0.30 -2.73 1.87
N PHE A 56 -0.58 -1.98 2.53
CA PHE A 56 -0.58 -1.89 3.98
C PHE A 56 -0.92 -3.24 4.61
N ALA A 57 -1.93 -3.96 4.10
CA ALA A 57 -2.27 -5.31 4.56
C ALA A 57 -1.07 -6.26 4.43
N ASP A 58 -0.37 -6.25 3.29
CA ASP A 58 0.83 -7.04 3.06
C ASP A 58 1.93 -6.70 4.08
N SER A 59 2.16 -5.41 4.34
CA SER A 59 3.15 -4.95 5.33
C SER A 59 2.80 -5.36 6.77
N VAL A 60 1.51 -5.46 7.11
CA VAL A 60 1.04 -5.94 8.41
C VAL A 60 1.24 -7.44 8.50
N SER A 61 0.87 -8.19 7.46
CA SER A 61 0.99 -9.64 7.39
C SER A 61 2.44 -10.11 7.45
N SER A 62 3.37 -9.36 6.83
CA SER A 62 4.80 -9.67 6.85
C SER A 62 5.51 -9.22 8.14
N SER A 63 4.84 -8.48 9.03
CA SER A 63 5.46 -7.96 10.24
C SER A 63 5.54 -9.03 11.33
N SER A 64 6.71 -9.17 11.98
CA SER A 64 6.88 -10.05 13.13
C SER A 64 6.21 -9.46 14.37
N VAL A 65 5.50 -10.29 15.13
CA VAL A 65 4.89 -9.92 16.42
C VAL A 65 5.52 -10.76 17.51
N ASN A 66 6.04 -10.11 18.55
CA ASN A 66 6.44 -10.80 19.77
C ASN A 66 5.22 -10.94 20.69
N SER A 67 4.63 -12.12 20.74
CA SER A 67 3.44 -12.38 21.55
C SER A 67 3.65 -12.28 23.06
N TYR A 68 4.91 -12.25 23.52
CA TYR A 68 5.26 -12.09 24.94
C TYR A 68 5.49 -10.64 25.34
N ASP A 69 5.48 -9.71 24.39
CA ASP A 69 5.62 -8.28 24.62
C ASP A 69 4.31 -7.56 24.29
N GLN A 70 3.66 -7.03 25.32
CA GLN A 70 2.41 -6.30 25.17
C GLN A 70 2.54 -5.11 24.22
N ALA A 71 3.67 -4.41 24.24
CA ALA A 71 3.90 -3.28 23.35
C ALA A 71 3.96 -3.71 21.87
N SER A 72 4.58 -4.87 21.59
CA SER A 72 4.60 -5.46 20.25
C SER A 72 3.20 -5.87 19.79
N VAL A 73 2.41 -6.50 20.67
CA VAL A 73 1.02 -6.88 20.39
C VAL A 73 0.15 -5.65 20.14
N ASP A 74 0.24 -4.63 20.99
CA ASP A 74 -0.53 -3.39 20.86
C ASP A 74 -0.19 -2.64 19.57
N ALA A 75 1.10 -2.58 19.22
CA ALA A 75 1.53 -1.98 17.96
C ALA A 75 0.98 -2.73 16.74
N HIS A 76 0.91 -4.06 16.78
CA HIS A 76 0.29 -4.85 15.71
C HIS A 76 -1.22 -4.60 15.63
N ASN A 77 -1.92 -4.62 16.77
CA ASN A 77 -3.36 -4.37 16.84
C ASN A 77 -3.72 -2.98 16.32
N ALA A 78 -2.91 -1.96 16.60
CA ALA A 78 -3.10 -0.62 16.04
C ALA A 78 -3.02 -0.61 14.51
N LYS A 79 -2.12 -1.40 13.91
CA LYS A 79 -2.06 -1.55 12.45
C LYS A 79 -3.29 -2.29 11.91
N VAL A 80 -3.74 -3.35 12.58
CA VAL A 80 -4.97 -4.07 12.19
C VAL A 80 -6.18 -3.13 12.21
N GLN A 81 -6.30 -2.29 13.25
CA GLN A 81 -7.35 -1.27 13.33
C GLN A 81 -7.27 -0.29 12.16
N LYS A 82 -6.08 0.26 11.88
CA LYS A 82 -5.88 1.17 10.74
C LYS A 82 -6.27 0.51 9.41
N HIS A 83 -5.89 -0.75 9.20
CA HIS A 83 -6.29 -1.50 8.00
C HIS A 83 -7.82 -1.59 7.88
N SER A 84 -8.52 -1.86 8.98
CA SER A 84 -9.98 -1.86 9.00
C SER A 84 -10.58 -0.50 8.64
N GLU A 85 -10.00 0.60 9.11
CA GLU A 85 -10.44 1.96 8.77
C GLU A 85 -10.28 2.26 7.28
N MET A 86 -9.16 1.84 6.69
CA MET A 86 -8.89 1.98 5.25
C MET A 86 -9.90 1.17 4.41
N VAL A 87 -10.15 -0.08 4.79
CA VAL A 87 -11.17 -0.95 4.15
C VAL A 87 -12.56 -0.31 4.24
N ASN A 88 -12.94 0.23 5.40
CA ASN A 88 -14.23 0.89 5.58
C ASN A 88 -14.36 2.13 4.69
N SER A 89 -13.30 2.94 4.60
CA SER A 89 -13.25 4.08 3.69
C SER A 89 -13.44 3.66 2.23
N PHE A 90 -12.77 2.58 1.81
CA PHE A 90 -12.92 2.04 0.46
C PHE A 90 -14.34 1.53 0.20
N ASN A 91 -14.89 0.76 1.13
CA ASN A 91 -16.25 0.22 1.00
C ASN A 91 -17.32 1.31 0.90
N MET A 92 -17.17 2.39 1.66
CA MET A 92 -18.12 3.49 1.66
C MET A 92 -18.02 4.34 0.39
N ASN A 93 -16.80 4.63 -0.05
CA ASN A 93 -16.55 5.64 -1.09
C ASN A 93 -16.28 5.08 -2.47
N CYS A 94 -15.94 3.80 -2.60
CA CYS A 94 -15.40 3.23 -3.83
C CYS A 94 -16.04 1.91 -4.25
N ALA A 95 -16.32 1.01 -3.31
CA ALA A 95 -16.81 -0.33 -3.63
C ALA A 95 -18.10 -0.29 -4.48
N GLY A 96 -18.11 -1.06 -5.56
CA GLY A 96 -19.23 -1.14 -6.49
C GLY A 96 -19.50 0.12 -7.31
N LYS A 97 -18.68 1.18 -7.19
CA LYS A 97 -18.80 2.38 -8.02
C LYS A 97 -18.00 2.24 -9.31
N GLN A 98 -18.47 2.87 -10.37
CA GLN A 98 -17.86 2.80 -11.69
C GLN A 98 -17.34 4.16 -12.15
N SER A 99 -16.29 4.13 -12.98
CA SER A 99 -15.88 5.26 -13.81
C SER A 99 -15.14 4.72 -15.03
N ARG A 100 -15.25 5.42 -16.15
CA ARG A 100 -14.52 5.09 -17.39
C ARG A 100 -13.01 5.25 -17.23
N SER A 101 -12.57 6.13 -16.34
CA SER A 101 -11.15 6.47 -16.15
C SER A 101 -10.40 5.54 -15.20
N ALA A 102 -11.02 4.47 -14.67
CA ALA A 102 -10.39 3.62 -13.66
C ALA A 102 -9.05 3.02 -14.12
N TYR A 103 -8.96 2.59 -15.38
CA TYR A 103 -7.72 2.09 -15.99
C TYR A 103 -6.69 3.20 -16.22
N GLU A 104 -7.12 4.34 -16.76
CA GLU A 104 -6.26 5.50 -17.02
C GLU A 104 -5.68 6.07 -15.73
N ALA A 105 -6.46 6.08 -14.65
CA ALA A 105 -6.04 6.48 -13.32
C ALA A 105 -4.90 5.58 -12.81
N ALA A 106 -5.05 4.25 -12.87
CA ALA A 106 -3.99 3.33 -12.48
C ALA A 106 -2.71 3.52 -13.33
N GLN A 107 -2.86 3.66 -14.65
CA GLN A 107 -1.73 3.89 -15.56
C GLN A 107 -0.99 5.19 -15.23
N LYS A 108 -1.72 6.29 -15.04
CA LYS A 108 -1.16 7.60 -14.70
C LYS A 108 -0.42 7.56 -13.36
N LEU A 109 -0.96 6.88 -12.36
CA LEU A 109 -0.30 6.73 -11.06
C LEU A 109 1.00 5.93 -11.17
N ASN A 110 1.00 4.86 -11.96
CA ASN A 110 2.21 4.09 -12.24
C ASN A 110 3.28 4.89 -13.00
N GLN A 111 2.88 5.74 -13.94
CA GLN A 111 3.80 6.64 -14.64
C GLN A 111 4.43 7.68 -13.70
N GLY A 112 3.66 8.22 -12.76
CA GLY A 112 4.15 9.15 -11.75
C GLY A 112 5.00 8.50 -10.66
N ALA A 113 4.77 7.22 -10.34
CA ALA A 113 5.54 6.46 -9.36
C ALA A 113 6.86 5.88 -9.92
N ALA A 114 7.04 5.89 -11.23
CA ALA A 114 8.27 5.47 -11.91
C ALA A 114 9.34 6.57 -12.02
N GLN A 115 9.10 7.73 -11.39
CA GLN A 115 10.00 8.88 -11.30
C GLN A 115 10.61 8.97 -9.90
#